data_AF-A0A223HHD1-F1
#
_entry.id   AF-A0A223HHD1-F1
#
_cell.length_a   1.000
_cell.length_b   1.000
_cell.length_c   1.000
_cell.angle_alpha   90.00
_cell.angle_beta   90.00
_cell.angle_gamma   90.00
#
_symmetry.space_group_name_H-M   'P 1'
#
loop_
_entity.id
_entity.type
_entity.pdbx_description
1 polymer ?
#
loop_
_entity_poly.entity_id
_entity_poly.type
_entity_poly.pdbx_seq_one_letter_code
_entity_poly.pdbx_strand_id
1 'polypeptide(L)'
;VSVVLLAGGKGKRMGASMPKQYLPLLGQPIALYSFYTFSLLPEVREVVVVCDPSYEDIFEDAREKIHVDLKFALPGKERQDSVYSGLQVLKDGWLIGAAVLGVPAKATIKEANSESFVVKTLDRKTLWEMQTPQ
;
A
#
# COMPACT_ATOMS: atom_id res chain seq x y z
N VAL A 1 11.61 -0.09 8.35
CA VAL A 1 10.27 0.23 7.85
C VAL A 1 9.91 -0.81 6.80
N SER A 2 8.67 -1.30 6.79
CA SER A 2 8.14 -2.15 5.73
C SER A 2 7.16 -1.38 4.86
N VAL A 3 7.18 -1.62 3.55
CA VAL A 3 6.27 -0.98 2.58
C VAL A 3 5.38 -2.04 1.96
N VAL A 4 4.06 -1.79 1.92
CA VAL A 4 3.10 -2.62 1.19
C VAL A 4 2.73 -1.89 -0.10
N LEU A 5 3.17 -2.40 -1.24
CA LEU A 5 2.90 -1.83 -2.56
C LEU A 5 1.69 -2.52 -3.21
N LEU A 6 0.55 -1.84 -3.23
CA LEU A 6 -0.69 -2.39 -3.81
C LEU A 6 -0.68 -2.26 -5.34
N ALA A 7 -0.44 -3.39 -6.02
CA ALA A 7 -0.38 -3.51 -7.48
C ALA A 7 -1.42 -4.50 -8.06
N GLY A 8 -2.43 -4.91 -7.28
CA GLY A 8 -3.46 -5.88 -7.70
C GLY A 8 -4.63 -5.32 -8.54
N GLY A 9 -4.74 -4.00 -8.69
CA GLY A 9 -5.92 -3.38 -9.28
C GLY A 9 -6.06 -3.66 -10.78
N LYS A 10 -7.23 -4.14 -11.25
CA LYS A 10 -7.46 -4.51 -12.66
C LYS A 10 -7.57 -3.34 -13.67
N GLY A 11 -7.33 -2.09 -13.27
CA GLY A 11 -7.28 -0.95 -14.20
C GLY A 11 -8.57 -0.62 -14.97
N LYS A 12 -9.74 -1.16 -14.59
CA LYS A 12 -11.02 -1.12 -15.35
C LYS A 12 -11.44 0.23 -15.94
N ARG A 13 -11.04 1.35 -15.32
CA ARG A 13 -11.39 2.71 -15.78
C ARG A 13 -10.58 3.21 -16.97
N MET A 14 -9.43 2.59 -17.27
CA MET A 14 -8.54 3.03 -18.36
C MET A 14 -8.74 2.30 -19.67
N GLY A 15 -9.58 1.25 -19.73
CA GLY A 15 -9.87 0.51 -20.97
C GLY A 15 -8.65 -0.15 -21.65
N ALA A 16 -7.51 -0.23 -20.95
CA ALA A 16 -6.28 -0.81 -21.49
C ALA A 16 -6.32 -2.34 -21.48
N SER A 17 -5.53 -2.97 -22.36
CA SER A 17 -5.39 -4.42 -22.48
C SER A 17 -4.77 -5.09 -21.25
N MET A 18 -4.04 -4.31 -20.44
CA MET A 18 -3.37 -4.75 -19.22
C MET A 18 -3.62 -3.76 -18.07
N PRO A 19 -3.51 -4.19 -16.80
CA PRO A 19 -3.64 -3.31 -15.66
C PRO A 19 -2.66 -2.14 -15.75
N LYS A 20 -3.16 -0.93 -15.50
CA LYS A 20 -2.42 0.31 -15.77
C LYS A 20 -1.05 0.40 -15.11
N GLN A 21 -0.88 -0.20 -13.94
CA GLN A 21 0.35 -0.19 -13.18
C GLN A 21 1.49 -0.95 -13.88
N TYR A 22 1.16 -1.82 -14.83
CA TYR A 22 2.14 -2.56 -15.60
C TYR A 22 2.37 -1.97 -17.00
N LEU A 23 1.59 -0.97 -17.41
CA LEU A 23 1.82 -0.28 -18.67
C LEU A 23 3.20 0.40 -18.65
N PRO A 24 3.93 0.36 -19.77
CA PRO A 24 5.20 1.07 -19.88
C PRO A 24 4.96 2.57 -19.91
N LEU A 25 5.64 3.29 -19.03
CA LEU A 25 5.82 4.73 -19.08
C LEU A 25 7.31 4.98 -19.32
N LEU A 26 7.65 5.63 -20.43
CA LEU A 26 9.05 5.86 -20.83
C LEU A 26 9.91 4.58 -20.83
N GLY A 27 9.31 3.45 -21.24
CA GLY A 27 9.99 2.16 -21.33
C GLY A 27 10.03 1.33 -20.04
N GLN A 28 9.53 1.84 -18.92
CA GLN A 28 9.48 1.12 -17.64
C GLN A 28 8.04 0.94 -17.15
N PRO A 29 7.65 -0.23 -16.63
CA PRO A 29 6.37 -0.41 -15.97
C PRO A 29 6.13 0.65 -14.89
N ILE A 30 4.94 1.26 -14.88
CA ILE A 30 4.59 2.33 -13.94
C ILE A 30 4.83 1.92 -12.48
N ALA A 31 4.52 0.67 -12.11
CA ALA A 31 4.70 0.14 -10.76
C ALA A 31 6.17 0.17 -10.31
N LEU A 32 7.11 -0.01 -11.24
CA LEU A 32 8.54 -0.05 -10.91
C LEU A 32 9.07 1.31 -10.48
N TYR A 33 8.48 2.43 -10.90
CA TYR A 33 8.89 3.75 -10.41
C TYR A 33 8.70 3.89 -8.89
N SER A 34 7.51 3.51 -8.40
CA SER A 34 7.23 3.51 -6.96
C SER A 34 8.08 2.47 -6.23
N PHE A 35 8.21 1.28 -6.82
CA PHE A 35 9.03 0.21 -6.28
C PHE A 35 10.48 0.66 -6.05
N TYR A 36 11.18 1.13 -7.09
CA TYR A 36 12.57 1.59 -6.96
C TYR A 36 12.69 2.76 -5.98
N THR A 37 11.74 3.69 -5.98
CA THR A 37 11.74 4.80 -5.03
C THR A 37 11.81 4.30 -3.59
N PHE A 38 10.96 3.35 -3.20
CA PHE A 38 10.96 2.83 -1.83
C PHE A 38 12.10 1.84 -1.57
N SER A 39 12.44 0.99 -2.54
CA SER A 39 13.48 -0.04 -2.41
C SER A 39 14.90 0.53 -2.30
N LEU A 40 15.10 1.81 -2.67
CA LEU A 40 16.39 2.51 -2.55
C LEU A 40 16.48 3.41 -1.31
N LEU A 41 15.42 3.53 -0.50
CA LEU A 41 15.46 4.28 0.75
C LEU A 41 16.13 3.44 1.85
N PRO A 42 17.20 3.95 2.51
CA PRO A 42 17.92 3.21 3.55
C PRO A 42 17.05 2.74 4.74
N GLU A 43 15.96 3.44 5.02
CA GLU A 43 15.05 3.14 6.13
C GLU A 43 14.08 1.99 5.84
N VAL A 44 13.84 1.72 4.55
CA VAL A 44 13.00 0.62 4.09
C VAL A 44 13.83 -0.65 4.10
N ARG A 45 13.36 -1.67 4.81
CA ARG A 45 14.05 -2.97 4.90
C ARG A 45 13.31 -4.07 4.14
N GLU A 46 12.04 -3.85 3.85
CA GLU A 46 11.14 -4.84 3.28
C GLU A 46 10.10 -4.14 2.40
N VAL A 47 9.84 -4.73 1.23
CA VAL A 47 8.77 -4.33 0.32
C VAL A 47 7.92 -5.57 0.04
N VAL A 48 6.64 -5.51 0.41
CA VAL A 48 5.64 -6.52 0.07
C VAL A 48 4.83 -6.00 -1.11
N VAL A 49 4.99 -6.62 -2.27
CA VAL A 49 4.20 -6.28 -3.46
C VAL A 49 2.94 -7.14 -3.48
N VAL A 50 1.78 -6.49 -3.49
CA VAL A 50 0.50 -7.17 -3.60
C VAL A 50 0.07 -7.18 -5.07
N CYS A 51 0.30 -8.28 -5.78
CA CYS A 51 0.04 -8.40 -7.21
C CYS A 51 -0.43 -9.80 -7.60
N ASP A 52 -1.07 -9.90 -8.76
CA ASP A 52 -1.37 -11.20 -9.38
C ASP A 52 -0.04 -11.91 -9.74
N PRO A 53 0.11 -13.22 -9.45
CA PRO A 53 1.35 -13.96 -9.70
C PRO A 53 1.90 -13.85 -11.12
N SER A 54 1.02 -13.67 -12.12
CA SER A 54 1.42 -13.48 -13.51
C SER A 54 2.24 -12.21 -13.77
N TYR A 55 2.36 -11.31 -12.80
CA TYR A 55 3.15 -10.08 -12.87
C TYR A 55 4.31 -10.02 -11.86
N GLU A 56 4.58 -11.08 -11.10
CA GLU A 56 5.68 -11.11 -10.12
C GLU A 56 7.04 -10.95 -10.80
N ASP A 57 7.22 -11.54 -11.99
CA ASP A 57 8.45 -11.47 -12.78
C ASP A 57 8.93 -10.02 -13.01
N ILE A 58 7.99 -9.06 -13.17
CA ILE A 58 8.32 -7.63 -13.34
C ILE A 58 9.15 -7.09 -12.17
N PHE A 59 8.86 -7.54 -10.95
CA PHE A 59 9.55 -7.10 -9.74
C PHE A 59 10.74 -8.00 -9.39
N GLU A 60 10.67 -9.30 -9.72
CA GLU A 60 11.80 -10.22 -9.57
C GLU A 60 12.99 -9.82 -10.46
N ASP A 61 12.73 -9.39 -11.70
CA ASP A 61 13.76 -8.84 -12.60
C ASP A 61 14.45 -7.58 -12.03
N ALA A 62 13.82 -6.91 -11.07
CA ALA A 62 14.35 -5.74 -10.40
C ALA A 62 15.16 -6.08 -9.12
N ARG A 63 15.18 -7.35 -8.70
CA ARG A 63 15.76 -7.79 -7.41
C ARG A 63 17.26 -7.52 -7.31
N GLU A 64 18.00 -7.67 -8.40
CA GLU A 64 19.45 -7.42 -8.43
C GLU A 64 19.82 -5.94 -8.21
N LYS A 65 18.85 -5.02 -8.38
CA LYS A 65 19.06 -3.56 -8.30
C LYS A 65 18.65 -2.97 -6.96
N ILE A 66 18.21 -3.79 -6.02
CA ILE A 66 17.66 -3.37 -4.72
C ILE A 66 18.38 -4.09 -3.57
N HIS A 67 18.30 -3.51 -2.38
CA HIS A 67 18.91 -4.06 -1.16
C HIS A 67 17.88 -4.38 -0.06
N VAL A 68 16.60 -4.42 -0.42
CA VAL A 68 15.47 -4.66 0.50
C VAL A 68 14.93 -6.07 0.32
N ASP A 69 14.35 -6.64 1.38
CA ASP A 69 13.65 -7.92 1.31
C ASP A 69 12.39 -7.76 0.45
N LEU A 70 12.33 -8.48 -0.67
CA LEU A 70 11.18 -8.47 -1.59
C LEU A 70 10.29 -9.67 -1.32
N LYS A 71 9.02 -9.41 -1.04
CA LYS A 71 7.99 -10.42 -0.85
C LYS A 71 6.76 -10.13 -1.68
N PHE A 72 5.94 -11.15 -1.87
CA PHE A 72 4.68 -11.07 -2.60
C PHE A 72 3.49 -11.48 -1.74
N ALA A 73 2.34 -10.91 -2.06
CA ALA A 73 1.05 -11.32 -1.50
C ALA A 73 -0.03 -11.25 -2.58
N LEU A 74 -1.04 -12.10 -2.47
CA LEU A 74 -2.14 -12.13 -3.42
C LEU A 74 -3.07 -10.93 -3.25
N PRO A 75 -3.58 -10.36 -4.36
CA PRO A 75 -4.56 -9.29 -4.30
C PRO A 75 -5.91 -9.84 -3.87
N GLY A 76 -6.64 -9.04 -3.11
CA GLY A 76 -8.01 -9.38 -2.72
C GLY A 76 -9.06 -8.84 -3.69
N LYS A 77 -10.33 -9.10 -3.37
CA LYS A 77 -11.47 -8.65 -4.18
C LYS A 77 -11.58 -7.12 -4.17
N GLU A 78 -11.35 -6.53 -3.00
CA GLU A 78 -11.34 -5.10 -2.76
C GLU A 78 -9.95 -4.59 -2.36
N ARG A 79 -9.81 -3.26 -2.28
CA ARG A 79 -8.52 -2.64 -1.90
C ARG A 79 -8.12 -3.03 -0.47
N GLN A 80 -9.08 -3.06 0.45
CA GLN A 80 -8.86 -3.43 1.86
C GLN A 80 -8.38 -4.88 2.00
N ASP A 81 -8.97 -5.81 1.26
CA ASP A 81 -8.53 -7.20 1.23
C ASP A 81 -7.08 -7.33 0.76
N SER A 82 -6.70 -6.54 -0.24
CA SER A 82 -5.33 -6.50 -0.75
C SER A 82 -4.35 -5.93 0.28
N VAL A 83 -4.77 -4.91 1.04
CA VAL A 83 -3.98 -4.38 2.18
C VAL A 83 -3.80 -5.47 3.24
N TYR A 84 -4.88 -6.16 3.59
CA TYR A 84 -4.84 -7.23 4.58
C TYR A 84 -3.88 -8.35 4.17
N SER A 85 -3.94 -8.84 2.93
CA SER A 85 -2.99 -9.83 2.41
C SER A 85 -1.55 -9.37 2.53
N GLY A 86 -1.26 -8.10 2.21
CA GLY A 86 0.08 -7.53 2.36
C GLY A 86 0.55 -7.49 3.81
N LEU A 87 -0.34 -7.12 4.74
CA LEU A 87 -0.04 -7.08 6.18
C LEU A 87 0.22 -8.47 6.77
N GLN A 88 -0.47 -9.51 6.31
CA GLN A 88 -0.28 -10.89 6.79
C GLN A 88 1.14 -11.43 6.56
N VAL A 89 1.83 -10.89 5.56
CA VAL A 89 3.20 -11.28 5.17
C VAL A 89 4.27 -10.52 5.98
N LEU A 90 3.89 -9.43 6.66
CA LEU A 90 4.79 -8.65 7.49
C LEU A 90 5.11 -9.39 8.80
N LYS A 91 6.40 -9.52 9.11
CA LYS A 91 6.86 -10.14 10.37
C LYS A 91 6.46 -9.32 11.61
N ASP A 92 6.33 -8.01 11.46
CA ASP A 92 6.09 -7.10 12.58
C ASP A 92 4.71 -7.31 13.23
N GLY A 93 3.67 -7.61 12.43
CA GLY A 93 2.34 -7.93 12.95
C GLY A 93 2.33 -9.20 13.81
N TRP A 94 3.15 -10.19 13.45
CA TRP A 94 3.34 -11.42 14.23
C TRP A 94 4.11 -11.18 15.53
N LEU A 95 5.12 -10.29 15.52
CA LEU A 95 5.94 -9.98 16.70
C LEU A 95 5.23 -9.11 17.73
N ILE A 96 4.45 -8.11 17.28
CA ILE A 96 3.80 -7.11 18.14
C ILE A 96 2.34 -7.51 18.48
N GLY A 97 1.78 -8.51 17.79
CA GLY A 97 0.43 -9.04 18.01
C GLY A 97 -0.68 -8.31 17.24
N ALA A 98 -0.41 -7.11 16.71
CA ALA A 98 -1.31 -6.40 15.81
C ALA A 98 -0.55 -5.37 14.96
N ALA A 99 -0.97 -5.16 13.71
CA ALA A 99 -0.51 -4.07 12.86
C ALA A 99 -1.71 -3.50 12.07
N VAL A 100 -1.75 -2.18 11.92
CA VAL A 100 -2.77 -1.47 11.13
C VAL A 100 -2.11 -0.44 10.24
N LEU A 101 -2.63 -0.26 9.03
CA LEU A 101 -2.09 0.72 8.10
C LEU A 101 -2.73 2.09 8.38
N GLY A 102 -1.92 3.01 8.90
CA GLY A 102 -2.32 4.38 9.17
C GLY A 102 -1.82 5.34 8.10
N VAL A 103 -2.67 6.26 7.65
CA VAL A 103 -2.22 7.43 6.86
C VAL A 103 -2.55 8.72 7.62
N PRO A 104 -1.71 9.78 7.54
CA PRO A 104 -2.06 11.06 8.16
C PRO A 104 -3.40 11.59 7.65
N ALA A 105 -4.28 12.01 8.56
CA ALA A 105 -5.61 12.49 8.20
C ALA A 105 -5.53 13.74 7.31
N LYS A 106 -6.10 13.66 6.11
CA LYS A 106 -6.20 14.82 5.19
C LYS A 106 -7.54 15.56 5.31
N ALA A 107 -8.58 14.86 5.75
CA ALA A 107 -9.91 15.45 5.94
C ALA A 107 -9.93 16.43 7.12
N THR A 108 -10.85 17.39 7.07
CA THR A 108 -11.16 18.22 8.25
C THR A 108 -12.10 17.45 9.16
N ILE A 109 -11.66 17.12 10.37
CA ILE A 109 -12.42 16.32 11.32
C ILE A 109 -12.98 17.22 12.42
N LYS A 110 -14.28 17.07 12.69
CA LYS A 110 -15.02 17.81 13.74
C LYS A 110 -15.47 16.84 14.82
N GLU A 111 -15.35 17.25 16.08
CA GLU A 111 -15.99 16.59 17.21
C GLU A 111 -17.41 17.16 17.35
N ALA A 112 -18.41 16.29 17.39
CA ALA A 112 -19.80 16.66 17.58
C ALA A 112 -20.33 16.08 18.91
N ASN A 113 -21.27 16.79 19.53
CA ASN A 113 -21.96 16.29 20.72
C ASN A 113 -23.11 15.33 20.34
N SER A 114 -23.83 14.81 21.35
CA SER A 114 -24.99 13.93 21.16
C SER A 114 -26.15 14.55 20.37
N GLU A 115 -26.21 15.87 20.30
CA GLU A 115 -27.20 16.64 19.54
C GLU A 115 -26.72 17.00 18.13
N SER A 116 -25.60 16.42 17.68
CA SER A 116 -24.99 16.65 16.36
C SER A 116 -24.49 18.08 16.11
N PHE A 117 -24.27 18.86 17.16
CA PHE A 117 -23.61 20.16 17.06
C PHE A 117 -22.09 20.03 17.13
N VAL A 118 -21.39 20.76 16.25
CA VAL A 118 -19.92 20.81 16.24
C VAL A 118 -19.42 21.50 17.50
N VAL A 119 -18.65 20.78 18.32
CA VAL A 119 -18.04 21.28 19.55
C VAL A 119 -16.65 21.85 19.26
N LYS A 120 -15.85 21.16 18.44
CA LYS A 120 -14.50 21.63 18.06
C LYS A 120 -14.00 21.02 16.75
N THR A 121 -12.97 21.65 16.20
CA THR A 121 -12.18 21.08 15.09
C THR A 121 -10.96 20.40 15.68
N LEU A 122 -10.71 19.14 15.32
CA LEU A 122 -9.54 18.42 15.82
C LEU A 122 -8.28 18.82 15.03
N ASP A 123 -7.12 18.82 15.69
CA ASP A 123 -5.84 19.04 15.00
C ASP A 123 -5.47 17.80 14.18
N ARG A 124 -5.62 17.89 12.86
CA ARG A 124 -5.31 16.78 11.94
C ARG A 124 -3.85 16.33 11.99
N LYS A 125 -2.91 17.15 12.49
CA LYS A 125 -1.50 16.75 12.61
C LYS A 125 -1.30 15.60 13.61
N THR A 126 -2.23 15.45 14.55
CA THR A 126 -2.20 14.38 15.56
C THR A 126 -3.12 13.21 15.20
N LEU A 127 -3.80 13.26 14.04
CA LEU A 127 -4.79 12.26 13.65
C LEU A 127 -4.30 11.42 12.49
N TRP A 128 -4.62 10.14 12.59
CA TRP A 128 -4.30 9.13 11.59
C TRP A 128 -5.57 8.38 11.23
N GLU A 129 -5.80 8.24 9.92
CA GLU A 129 -6.84 7.38 9.38
C GLU A 129 -6.29 5.96 9.36
N MET A 130 -6.85 5.11 10.22
CA MET A 130 -6.47 3.71 10.34
C MET A 130 -7.35 2.86 9.42
N GLN A 131 -6.74 2.13 8.51
CA GLN A 131 -7.42 1.15 7.66
C GLN A 131 -7.62 -0.14 8.46
N THR A 132 -8.80 -0.32 9.04
CA THR A 132 -9.21 -1.59 9.66
C THR A 132 -9.94 -2.43 8.63
N PRO A 133 -9.61 -3.73 8.45
CA PRO A 133 -10.49 -4.64 7.72
C PRO A 133 -11.86 -4.65 8.43
N GLN A 134 -12.93 -4.24 7.75
CA GLN A 134 -14.30 -4.46 8.21
C GLN A 134 -14.85 -5.74 7.59
#